data_AF-A0A7V1JIR7-F1
#
_entry.id   AF-A0A7V1JIR7-F1
#
_cell.length_a   1.000
_cell.length_b   1.000
_cell.length_c   1.000
_cell.angle_alpha   90.00
_cell.angle_beta   90.00
_cell.angle_gamma   90.00
#
_symmetry.space_group_name_H-M   'P 1'
#
loop_
_entity.id
_entity.type
_entity.pdbx_description
1 polymer ?
#
loop_
_entity_poly.entity_id
_entity_poly.type
_entity_poly.pdbx_seq_one_letter_code
_entity_poly.pdbx_strand_id
1 'polypeptide(L)'
;MDRALRRLMLRVTLAMLCLTPGFLLVSISTSHALPQAAELPDWVEPRGLNITDLVGQVPDELLQGMIISFRGGEGLVQFESSADLGDTLVITTTIRGRKSEGSSGPVTTFGCLGQFPVYDNPGNAAPPSVMRLYTGGEELNLSTLFRPESWYTPATLAQPLYNTKTYSRYPVTYFSEAVQPDGLHIPANMGCRLRINGDFPEMTGVFTVPKPTRASATVLGTQQGTFHSYIGVGDVGHFQPLMNQLRSKYGSRHERITLSIPGGSNYVLIIVPPMPGQVCYNCDGNPQYCRDNEQRHSAGTMRLEGSVLSVDLTHHGAFPLDLAWQDADLSGNSEFLPTISPLTRLAAPEYILPPGIAWNGCYTLGNCSNSVLQAIYDAEATLTLVYLRVSMPYGNIDVLPVKVAGPGWSAAGTSQREAHLLTSEGTFASLTPSQTLTHTVYLPIILRYPPLTGCPCGIFNEHGQMIWLSP
;
A
#
# COMPACT_ATOMS: atom_id res chain seq x y z
N MET A 1 -48.86 43.22 -21.18
CA MET A 1 -49.49 44.46 -20.68
C MET A 1 -49.95 44.16 -19.25
N ASP A 2 -49.72 44.96 -18.21
CA ASP A 2 -49.59 46.42 -18.27
C ASP A 2 -48.85 47.01 -17.06
N ARG A 3 -47.89 47.89 -17.37
CA ARG A 3 -47.52 49.20 -16.77
C ARG A 3 -47.50 49.46 -15.25
N ALA A 4 -47.68 48.48 -14.37
CA ALA A 4 -47.69 48.73 -12.91
C ALA A 4 -46.32 48.64 -12.21
N LEU A 5 -45.32 47.93 -12.76
CA LEU A 5 -44.05 47.70 -12.05
C LEU A 5 -42.89 48.65 -12.42
N ARG A 6 -43.09 49.58 -13.37
CA ARG A 6 -42.01 50.50 -13.85
C ARG A 6 -41.99 51.89 -13.21
N ARG A 7 -42.80 52.15 -12.16
CA ARG A 7 -42.88 53.48 -11.50
C ARG A 7 -42.37 53.54 -10.05
N LEU A 8 -41.82 52.45 -9.52
CA LEU A 8 -41.30 52.40 -8.15
C LEU A 8 -39.77 52.29 -8.13
N MET A 9 -39.09 53.26 -8.75
CA MET A 9 -37.63 53.38 -8.70
C MET A 9 -37.13 54.80 -8.45
N LEU A 10 -37.97 55.78 -8.07
CA LEU A 10 -37.53 57.17 -8.15
C LEU A 10 -38.19 58.07 -7.09
N ARG A 11 -37.88 57.90 -5.79
CA ARG A 11 -38.21 58.92 -4.75
C ARG A 11 -37.61 58.80 -3.34
N VAL A 12 -36.51 58.08 -3.10
CA VAL A 12 -35.80 58.16 -1.80
C VAL A 12 -34.28 58.25 -2.01
N THR A 13 -33.90 59.29 -2.74
CA THR A 13 -32.54 59.85 -2.72
C THR A 13 -32.67 61.24 -2.08
N LEU A 14 -31.72 61.62 -1.22
CA LEU A 14 -31.62 62.86 -0.42
C LEU A 14 -32.36 62.87 0.93
N ALA A 15 -31.67 62.46 1.99
CA ALA A 15 -31.37 63.31 3.15
C ALA A 15 -30.75 62.47 4.29
N MET A 16 -29.42 62.41 4.36
CA MET A 16 -28.68 62.61 5.62
C MET A 16 -27.18 62.60 5.33
N LEU A 17 -26.66 63.83 5.26
CA LEU A 17 -25.26 64.19 5.28
C LEU A 17 -24.76 64.15 6.75
N CYS A 18 -23.44 63.96 6.89
CA CYS A 18 -22.62 64.21 8.09
C CYS A 18 -22.52 63.08 9.12
N LEU A 19 -21.40 62.33 9.04
CA LEU A 19 -20.44 62.15 10.14
C LEU A 19 -19.26 61.27 9.67
N THR A 20 -18.15 61.89 9.32
CA THR A 20 -16.82 61.27 9.41
C THR A 20 -16.40 61.26 10.88
N PRO A 21 -15.80 60.16 11.38
CA PRO A 21 -14.36 60.22 11.63
C PRO A 21 -13.61 58.88 11.45
N GLY A 22 -12.31 58.99 11.15
CA GLY A 22 -11.27 58.13 11.72
C GLY A 22 -11.08 56.72 11.13
N PHE A 23 -10.47 56.63 9.94
CA PHE A 23 -9.76 55.41 9.53
C PHE A 23 -8.49 55.26 10.38
N LEU A 24 -8.56 54.49 11.47
CA LEU A 24 -7.40 53.94 12.16
C LEU A 24 -6.80 52.86 11.26
N LEU A 25 -5.67 53.17 10.61
CA LEU A 25 -4.79 52.18 9.99
C LEU A 25 -4.15 51.36 11.11
N VAL A 26 -4.82 50.31 11.55
CA VAL A 26 -4.18 49.23 12.31
C VAL A 26 -3.40 48.40 11.30
N SER A 27 -2.09 48.64 11.20
CA SER A 27 -1.16 47.72 10.57
C SER A 27 -1.12 46.44 11.40
N ILE A 28 -2.03 45.51 11.12
CA ILE A 28 -1.92 44.14 11.61
C ILE A 28 -0.72 43.55 10.87
N SER A 29 0.44 43.61 11.52
CA SER A 29 1.60 42.83 11.13
C SER A 29 1.23 41.38 11.41
N THR A 30 0.58 40.72 10.45
CA THR A 30 0.46 39.26 10.43
C THR A 30 1.88 38.74 10.25
N SER A 31 2.55 38.56 11.38
CA SER A 31 3.72 37.71 11.47
C SER A 31 3.25 36.35 10.98
N HIS A 32 3.48 36.06 9.70
CA HIS A 32 3.33 34.73 9.15
C HIS A 32 4.41 33.93 9.84
N ALA A 33 4.07 33.36 11.01
CA ALA A 33 4.86 32.32 11.61
C ALA A 33 5.04 31.28 10.51
N LEU A 34 6.30 31.07 10.11
CA LEU A 34 6.63 29.98 9.19
C LEU A 34 5.95 28.72 9.76
N PRO A 35 5.22 27.94 8.94
CA PRO A 35 4.61 26.71 9.42
C PRO A 35 5.69 25.91 10.13
N GLN A 36 5.51 25.70 11.43
CA GLN A 36 6.40 24.89 12.23
C GLN A 36 6.43 23.52 11.56
N ALA A 37 7.62 23.07 11.16
CA ALA A 37 7.78 21.75 10.57
C ALA A 37 7.16 20.74 11.54
N ALA A 38 6.24 19.91 11.05
CA ALA A 38 5.62 18.89 11.88
C ALA A 38 6.71 18.01 12.48
N GLU A 39 6.69 17.83 13.78
CA GLU A 39 7.64 16.97 14.49
C GLU A 39 7.48 15.54 13.98
N LEU A 40 8.59 14.92 13.56
CA LEU A 40 8.58 13.52 13.14
C LEU A 40 8.26 12.61 14.33
N PRO A 41 7.56 11.49 14.12
CA PRO A 41 7.25 10.56 15.22
C PRO A 41 8.51 9.83 15.70
N ASP A 42 8.53 9.41 16.97
CA ASP A 42 9.65 8.66 17.58
C ASP A 42 9.95 7.32 16.88
N TRP A 43 8.96 6.75 16.20
CA TRP A 43 9.08 5.52 15.41
C TRP A 43 7.92 5.43 14.41
N VAL A 44 8.10 4.60 13.38
CA VAL A 44 7.05 4.27 12.40
C VAL A 44 7.03 2.78 12.10
N GLU A 45 5.94 2.28 11.53
CA GLU A 45 5.91 0.91 11.04
C GLU A 45 6.75 0.73 9.77
N PRO A 46 7.43 -0.43 9.63
CA PRO A 46 8.12 -0.77 8.39
C PRO A 46 7.12 -0.83 7.23
N ARG A 47 7.57 -0.42 6.05
CA ARG A 47 6.79 -0.45 4.81
C ARG A 47 7.51 -1.31 3.78
N GLY A 48 6.78 -2.11 3.01
CA GLY A 48 7.39 -2.79 1.87
C GLY A 48 7.81 -1.77 0.79
N LEU A 49 8.82 -2.09 -0.01
CA LEU A 49 9.09 -1.32 -1.22
C LEU A 49 7.89 -1.40 -2.16
N ASN A 50 7.51 -0.26 -2.74
CA ASN A 50 6.38 -0.17 -3.64
C ASN A 50 6.80 -0.51 -5.08
N ILE A 51 5.84 -0.86 -5.94
CA ILE A 51 6.10 -1.07 -7.37
C ILE A 51 6.78 0.15 -8.01
N THR A 52 6.39 1.35 -7.59
CA THR A 52 6.97 2.61 -8.07
C THR A 52 8.46 2.72 -7.78
N ASP A 53 8.96 2.09 -6.71
CA ASP A 53 10.39 2.07 -6.37
C ASP A 53 11.19 1.05 -7.22
N LEU A 54 10.51 0.12 -7.90
CA LEU A 54 11.12 -1.01 -8.61
C LEU A 54 11.11 -0.85 -10.13
N VAL A 55 10.04 -0.26 -10.69
CA VAL A 55 9.91 -0.07 -12.14
C VAL A 55 11.02 0.82 -12.71
N GLY A 56 11.50 0.47 -13.90
CA GLY A 56 12.67 1.10 -14.52
C GLY A 56 14.02 0.64 -13.95
N GLN A 57 14.03 -0.19 -12.89
CA GLN A 57 15.25 -0.75 -12.28
C GLN A 57 15.25 -2.27 -12.28
N VAL A 58 14.08 -2.87 -12.02
CA VAL A 58 13.82 -4.30 -12.16
C VAL A 58 13.12 -4.52 -13.51
N PRO A 59 13.55 -5.49 -14.34
CA PRO A 59 12.87 -5.81 -15.59
C PRO A 59 11.38 -6.09 -15.40
N ASP A 60 10.51 -5.51 -16.24
CA ASP A 60 9.06 -5.69 -16.17
C ASP A 60 8.65 -7.18 -16.23
N GLU A 61 9.36 -8.00 -17.00
CA GLU A 61 9.14 -9.45 -17.10
C GLU A 61 9.31 -10.18 -15.75
N LEU A 62 10.09 -9.60 -14.82
CA LEU A 62 10.25 -10.09 -13.46
C LEU A 62 9.26 -9.45 -12.49
N LEU A 63 8.51 -8.44 -12.88
CA LEU A 63 7.48 -7.78 -12.06
C LEU A 63 6.06 -8.17 -12.48
N GLN A 64 5.88 -8.68 -13.70
CA GLN A 64 4.57 -8.99 -14.28
C GLN A 64 3.75 -9.92 -13.38
N GLY A 65 2.48 -9.56 -13.16
CA GLY A 65 1.54 -10.30 -12.32
C GLY A 65 1.69 -10.03 -10.81
N MET A 66 2.69 -9.25 -10.39
CA MET A 66 2.86 -8.82 -9.00
C MET A 66 1.57 -8.17 -8.47
N ILE A 67 1.04 -8.68 -7.36
CA ILE A 67 -0.12 -8.09 -6.67
C ILE A 67 0.37 -6.87 -5.89
N ILE A 68 0.13 -5.68 -6.45
CA ILE A 68 0.55 -4.41 -5.89
C ILE A 68 -0.26 -4.10 -4.63
N SER A 69 -1.57 -4.28 -4.71
CA SER A 69 -2.47 -4.15 -3.58
C SER A 69 -3.61 -5.16 -3.66
N PHE A 70 -4.07 -5.60 -2.49
CA PHE A 70 -5.24 -6.45 -2.34
C PHE A 70 -5.93 -6.19 -1.01
N ARG A 71 -7.27 -6.28 -1.07
CA ARG A 71 -8.11 -6.46 0.10
C ARG A 71 -9.40 -7.16 -0.29
N GLY A 72 -9.89 -8.06 0.55
CA GLY A 72 -11.12 -8.82 0.24
C GLY A 72 -12.31 -7.96 -0.19
N GLY A 73 -12.45 -6.76 0.39
CA GLY A 73 -13.48 -5.77 0.05
C GLY A 73 -13.20 -4.86 -1.16
N GLU A 74 -11.96 -4.79 -1.64
CA GLU A 74 -11.47 -3.78 -2.58
C GLU A 74 -10.71 -4.41 -3.76
N GLY A 75 -10.91 -5.69 -4.02
CA GLY A 75 -10.30 -6.33 -5.18
C GLY A 75 -8.79 -6.37 -5.11
N LEU A 76 -8.17 -6.52 -6.28
CA LEU A 76 -6.72 -6.56 -6.44
C LEU A 76 -6.27 -5.68 -7.61
N VAL A 77 -5.06 -5.15 -7.48
CA VAL A 77 -4.33 -4.42 -8.52
C VAL A 77 -3.06 -5.21 -8.83
N GLN A 78 -2.87 -5.62 -10.08
CA GLN A 78 -1.71 -6.38 -10.55
C GLN A 78 -0.88 -5.57 -11.54
N PHE A 79 0.44 -5.61 -11.40
CA PHE A 79 1.35 -5.00 -12.36
C PHE A 79 1.32 -5.76 -13.70
N GLU A 80 1.28 -5.03 -14.80
CA GLU A 80 1.39 -5.59 -16.16
C GLU A 80 2.67 -5.11 -16.85
N SER A 81 2.90 -3.80 -16.89
CA SER A 81 4.06 -3.20 -17.55
C SER A 81 4.32 -1.78 -17.05
N SER A 82 5.48 -1.24 -17.39
CA SER A 82 5.86 0.14 -17.16
C SER A 82 6.47 0.80 -18.41
N ALA A 83 6.45 2.13 -18.45
CA ALA A 83 7.17 2.93 -19.42
C ALA A 83 7.83 4.12 -18.72
N ASP A 84 9.12 4.32 -18.99
CA ASP A 84 9.90 5.46 -18.51
C ASP A 84 9.84 6.60 -19.53
N LEU A 85 9.27 7.73 -19.10
CA LEU A 85 9.10 8.92 -19.92
C LEU A 85 9.95 10.10 -19.40
N GLY A 86 11.08 9.80 -18.75
CA GLY A 86 12.00 10.79 -18.19
C GLY A 86 11.70 11.04 -16.72
N ASP A 87 11.00 12.13 -16.41
CA ASP A 87 10.65 12.50 -15.03
C ASP A 87 9.38 11.79 -14.51
N THR A 88 8.72 11.01 -15.38
CA THR A 88 7.50 10.27 -15.06
C THR A 88 7.61 8.81 -15.48
N LEU A 89 6.91 7.97 -14.74
CA LEU A 89 6.69 6.58 -15.06
C LEU A 89 5.21 6.39 -15.36
N VAL A 90 4.91 5.61 -16.39
CA VAL A 90 3.55 5.14 -16.69
C VAL A 90 3.49 3.68 -16.32
N ILE A 91 2.64 3.33 -15.35
CA ILE A 91 2.45 1.97 -14.86
C ILE A 91 1.09 1.47 -15.34
N THR A 92 1.09 0.39 -16.10
CA THR A 92 -0.11 -0.32 -16.54
C THR A 92 -0.39 -1.47 -15.60
N THR A 93 -1.66 -1.62 -15.22
CA THR A 93 -2.12 -2.62 -14.27
C THR A 93 -3.38 -3.32 -14.76
N THR A 94 -3.57 -4.58 -14.36
CA THR A 94 -4.86 -5.25 -14.40
C THR A 94 -5.51 -5.09 -13.03
N ILE A 95 -6.72 -4.53 -12.99
CA ILE A 95 -7.51 -4.31 -11.80
C ILE A 95 -8.68 -5.29 -11.80
N ARG A 96 -8.76 -6.17 -10.80
CA ARG A 96 -9.92 -7.07 -10.63
C ARG A 96 -10.79 -6.56 -9.50
N GLY A 97 -11.83 -5.81 -9.86
CA GLY A 97 -12.69 -5.11 -8.92
C GLY A 97 -13.59 -6.04 -8.09
N ARG A 98 -14.20 -5.50 -7.04
CA ARG A 98 -15.24 -6.16 -6.24
C ARG A 98 -16.58 -5.50 -6.46
N LYS A 99 -17.62 -6.30 -6.69
CA LYS A 99 -18.98 -5.80 -6.76
C LYS A 99 -19.52 -5.60 -5.36
N SER A 100 -20.13 -4.46 -5.13
CA SER A 100 -20.93 -4.15 -3.95
C SER A 100 -22.23 -3.50 -4.41
N GLU A 101 -23.26 -3.55 -3.57
CA GLU A 101 -24.51 -2.87 -3.86
C GLU A 101 -24.43 -1.42 -3.38
N GLY A 102 -24.74 -0.50 -4.29
CA GLY A 102 -24.93 0.93 -4.01
C GLY A 102 -26.40 1.31 -4.05
N SER A 103 -26.73 2.50 -3.53
CA SER A 103 -28.10 3.04 -3.57
C SER A 103 -28.67 3.23 -4.98
N SER A 104 -27.80 3.37 -5.98
CA SER A 104 -28.13 3.62 -7.39
C SER A 104 -27.79 2.46 -8.33
N GLY A 105 -27.52 1.27 -7.79
CA GLY A 105 -27.11 0.09 -8.56
C GLY A 105 -25.73 -0.45 -8.15
N PRO A 106 -25.14 -1.35 -8.96
CA PRO A 106 -23.87 -1.99 -8.62
C PRO A 106 -22.74 -0.97 -8.54
N VAL A 107 -21.79 -1.24 -7.66
CA VAL A 107 -20.59 -0.44 -7.44
C VAL A 107 -19.38 -1.34 -7.47
N THR A 108 -18.41 -0.98 -8.29
CA THR A 108 -17.10 -1.64 -8.31
C THR A 108 -16.17 -0.95 -7.33
N THR A 109 -15.55 -1.73 -6.46
CA THR A 109 -14.56 -1.29 -5.48
C THR A 109 -13.20 -1.90 -5.82
N PHE A 110 -12.15 -1.08 -5.88
CA PHE A 110 -10.79 -1.50 -6.19
C PHE A 110 -9.73 -0.71 -5.39
N GLY A 111 -8.49 -1.19 -5.31
CA GLY A 111 -7.36 -0.51 -4.67
C GLY A 111 -6.64 0.50 -5.59
N CYS A 112 -5.50 1.03 -5.13
CA CYS A 112 -4.53 1.79 -5.94
C CYS A 112 -3.12 1.23 -5.78
N LEU A 113 -2.09 1.99 -6.16
CA LEU A 113 -0.70 1.54 -6.12
C LEU A 113 -0.15 1.34 -4.69
N GLY A 114 -0.75 1.96 -3.67
CA GLY A 114 -0.39 1.71 -2.27
C GLY A 114 -1.17 0.55 -1.66
N GLN A 115 -0.60 -0.08 -0.63
CA GLN A 115 -1.25 -1.11 0.17
C GLN A 115 -1.55 -0.57 1.57
N PHE A 116 -2.82 -0.67 1.96
CA PHE A 116 -3.26 -0.28 3.29
C PHE A 116 -2.85 -1.31 4.34
N PRO A 117 -2.20 -0.86 5.44
CA PRO A 117 -1.87 -1.72 6.58
C PRO A 117 -3.14 -2.07 7.37
N VAL A 118 -3.53 -3.35 7.37
CA VAL A 118 -4.64 -3.89 8.16
C VAL A 118 -4.10 -4.88 9.17
N TYR A 119 -4.69 -4.96 10.37
CA TYR A 119 -4.22 -5.90 11.40
C TYR A 119 -2.69 -5.81 11.59
N ASP A 120 -1.94 -6.89 11.56
CA ASP A 120 -0.48 -6.88 11.56
C ASP A 120 0.17 -6.83 10.17
N ASN A 121 -0.62 -6.78 9.10
CA ASN A 121 -0.12 -6.69 7.74
C ASN A 121 0.59 -5.36 7.52
N PRO A 122 1.85 -5.37 7.04
CA PRO A 122 2.54 -4.15 6.68
C PRO A 122 1.87 -3.51 5.45
N GLY A 123 1.97 -2.19 5.37
CA GLY A 123 1.58 -1.43 4.19
C GLY A 123 2.76 -1.18 3.26
N ASN A 124 2.48 -0.52 2.14
CA ASN A 124 3.49 0.20 1.37
C ASN A 124 2.91 1.56 0.96
N ALA A 125 3.78 2.56 0.81
CA ALA A 125 3.38 3.87 0.35
C ALA A 125 3.61 3.99 -1.16
N ALA A 126 2.71 4.69 -1.85
CA ALA A 126 2.89 5.11 -3.23
C ALA A 126 2.98 6.64 -3.30
N PRO A 127 3.77 7.20 -4.23
CA PRO A 127 3.79 8.63 -4.51
C PRO A 127 2.44 9.10 -5.07
N PRO A 128 2.23 10.43 -5.21
CA PRO A 128 1.07 10.95 -5.92
C PRO A 128 1.01 10.39 -7.35
N SER A 129 -0.19 10.15 -7.85
CA SER A 129 -0.40 9.57 -9.18
C SER A 129 -1.63 10.15 -9.88
N VAL A 130 -1.65 10.08 -11.20
CA VAL A 130 -2.85 10.34 -12.01
C VAL A 130 -3.30 9.03 -12.63
N MET A 131 -4.53 8.62 -12.37
CA MET A 131 -5.09 7.34 -12.82
C MET A 131 -6.14 7.51 -13.91
N ARG A 132 -6.05 6.68 -14.94
CA ARG A 132 -7.09 6.46 -15.94
C ARG A 132 -7.49 4.99 -15.95
N LEU A 133 -8.76 4.70 -16.24
CA LEU A 133 -9.29 3.33 -16.27
C LEU A 133 -9.85 3.00 -17.64
N TYR A 134 -9.70 1.75 -18.04
CA TYR A 134 -10.18 1.24 -19.32
C TYR A 134 -10.91 -0.08 -19.14
N THR A 135 -11.92 -0.32 -19.98
CA THR A 135 -12.59 -1.62 -20.14
C THR A 135 -12.71 -1.93 -21.62
N GLY A 136 -12.29 -3.13 -22.06
CA GLY A 136 -12.31 -3.50 -23.47
C GLY A 136 -11.53 -2.54 -24.39
N GLY A 137 -10.53 -1.82 -23.86
CA GLY A 137 -9.76 -0.80 -24.58
C GLY A 137 -10.39 0.60 -24.61
N GLU A 138 -11.63 0.76 -24.12
CA GLU A 138 -12.30 2.06 -24.03
C GLU A 138 -12.08 2.68 -22.65
N GLU A 139 -11.79 3.99 -22.62
CA GLU A 139 -11.62 4.72 -21.37
C GLU A 139 -12.95 4.92 -20.65
N LEU A 140 -12.96 4.62 -19.35
CA LEU A 140 -14.08 4.89 -18.47
C LEU A 140 -14.12 6.38 -18.10
N ASN A 141 -15.29 7.00 -18.24
CA ASN A 141 -15.49 8.38 -17.81
C ASN A 141 -15.60 8.49 -16.29
N LEU A 142 -14.47 8.65 -15.61
CA LEU A 142 -14.43 8.76 -14.14
C LEU A 142 -15.17 10.00 -13.61
N SER A 143 -15.34 11.07 -14.39
CA SER A 143 -16.11 12.25 -13.93
C SER A 143 -17.59 11.95 -13.63
N THR A 144 -18.14 10.87 -14.21
CA THR A 144 -19.53 10.43 -13.97
C THR A 144 -19.60 9.18 -13.12
N LEU A 145 -18.59 8.31 -13.18
CA LEU A 145 -18.58 7.03 -12.48
C LEU A 145 -17.98 7.12 -11.08
N PHE A 146 -17.04 8.02 -10.82
CA PHE A 146 -16.34 8.12 -9.55
C PHE A 146 -17.26 8.51 -8.41
N ARG A 147 -17.07 7.83 -7.27
CA ARG A 147 -17.89 8.02 -6.07
C ARG A 147 -17.13 8.75 -4.96
N PRO A 148 -17.76 9.72 -4.28
CA PRO A 148 -17.13 10.48 -3.20
C PRO A 148 -16.87 9.64 -1.94
N GLU A 149 -17.48 8.46 -1.81
CA GLU A 149 -17.17 7.53 -0.70
C GLU A 149 -15.83 6.79 -0.89
N SER A 150 -15.09 7.10 -1.94
CA SER A 150 -13.70 6.68 -2.09
C SER A 150 -12.84 7.34 -1.01
N TRP A 151 -11.84 6.62 -0.51
CA TRP A 151 -10.94 7.13 0.53
C TRP A 151 -9.53 6.59 0.35
N TYR A 152 -8.54 7.26 0.92
CA TYR A 152 -7.14 6.82 0.97
C TYR A 152 -6.56 7.00 2.37
N THR A 153 -5.46 6.32 2.67
CA THR A 153 -4.65 6.60 3.87
C THR A 153 -3.47 7.45 3.46
N PRO A 154 -3.32 8.67 3.99
CA PRO A 154 -2.17 9.52 3.66
C PRO A 154 -0.85 8.78 3.90
N ALA A 155 0.13 8.99 3.02
CA ALA A 155 1.45 8.37 3.18
C ALA A 155 2.34 9.01 4.27
N THR A 156 1.76 9.81 5.16
CA THR A 156 2.50 10.51 6.22
C THR A 156 3.27 9.53 7.13
N LEU A 157 4.41 9.97 7.64
CA LEU A 157 5.12 9.26 8.69
C LEU A 157 4.34 9.44 9.99
N ALA A 158 3.62 8.39 10.39
CA ALA A 158 2.72 8.40 11.53
C ALA A 158 2.76 7.05 12.24
N GLN A 159 2.48 7.08 13.54
CA GLN A 159 2.25 5.88 14.35
C GLN A 159 0.80 5.39 14.14
N PRO A 160 0.54 4.08 14.27
CA PRO A 160 -0.82 3.55 14.22
C PRO A 160 -1.64 4.03 15.42
N LEU A 161 -2.89 4.39 15.17
CA LEU A 161 -3.88 4.79 16.18
C LEU A 161 -4.33 3.60 17.06
N TYR A 162 -4.24 2.39 16.52
CA TYR A 162 -4.74 1.16 17.15
C TYR A 162 -3.73 0.01 17.03
N ASN A 163 -3.87 -1.01 17.87
CA ASN A 163 -3.06 -2.23 17.83
C ASN A 163 -3.47 -3.17 16.69
N THR A 164 -2.72 -4.26 16.53
CA THR A 164 -2.89 -5.28 15.49
C THR A 164 -4.19 -6.08 15.54
N LYS A 165 -4.96 -6.00 16.63
CA LYS A 165 -6.31 -6.62 16.70
C LYS A 165 -7.36 -5.83 15.93
N THR A 166 -7.02 -4.61 15.49
CA THR A 166 -7.95 -3.71 14.83
C THR A 166 -7.71 -3.73 13.31
N TYR A 167 -8.80 -3.90 12.55
CA TYR A 167 -8.73 -3.94 11.08
C TYR A 167 -8.11 -2.68 10.47
N SER A 168 -8.54 -1.50 10.93
CA SER A 168 -8.07 -0.21 10.42
C SER A 168 -7.28 0.49 11.52
N ARG A 169 -5.96 0.62 11.33
CA ARG A 169 -5.06 1.18 12.36
C ARG A 169 -4.60 2.60 12.07
N TYR A 170 -4.85 3.10 10.87
CA TYR A 170 -4.44 4.42 10.42
C TYR A 170 -5.65 5.27 10.04
N PRO A 171 -5.54 6.61 10.13
CA PRO A 171 -6.59 7.50 9.69
C PRO A 171 -6.80 7.40 8.17
N VAL A 172 -8.05 7.49 7.74
CA VAL A 172 -8.42 7.58 6.32
C VAL A 172 -8.90 8.98 5.99
N THR A 173 -8.70 9.39 4.74
CA THR A 173 -9.17 10.65 4.19
C THR A 173 -10.02 10.35 2.96
N TYR A 174 -11.20 10.97 2.89
CA TYR A 174 -12.08 10.85 1.74
C TYR A 174 -11.61 11.75 0.60
N PHE A 175 -11.80 11.31 -0.64
CA PHE A 175 -11.52 12.13 -1.80
C PHE A 175 -12.52 13.29 -1.86
N SER A 176 -12.01 14.51 -1.92
CA SER A 176 -12.80 15.74 -2.04
C SER A 176 -12.64 16.42 -3.40
N GLU A 177 -11.60 16.07 -4.15
CA GLU A 177 -11.30 16.70 -5.44
C GLU A 177 -12.13 16.07 -6.57
N ALA A 178 -12.53 16.91 -7.53
CA ALA A 178 -13.17 16.45 -8.74
C ALA A 178 -12.16 15.75 -9.65
N VAL A 179 -12.63 14.75 -10.40
CA VAL A 179 -11.83 14.12 -11.47
C VAL A 179 -11.46 15.18 -12.50
N GLN A 180 -10.17 15.23 -12.84
CA GLN A 180 -9.62 16.19 -13.79
C GLN A 180 -9.62 15.60 -15.22
N PRO A 181 -9.49 16.44 -16.27
CA PRO A 181 -9.47 15.95 -17.66
C PRO A 181 -8.35 14.95 -17.97
N ASP A 182 -7.24 14.99 -17.23
CA ASP A 182 -6.10 14.08 -17.36
C ASP A 182 -6.23 12.79 -16.54
N GLY A 183 -7.21 12.71 -15.62
CA GLY A 183 -7.53 11.52 -14.85
C GLY A 183 -7.95 11.81 -13.41
N LEU A 184 -8.05 10.75 -12.61
CA LEU A 184 -8.22 10.86 -11.16
C LEU A 184 -6.86 11.12 -10.50
N HIS A 185 -6.72 12.26 -9.84
CA HIS A 185 -5.54 12.57 -9.04
C HIS A 185 -5.63 11.85 -7.69
N ILE A 186 -4.65 11.00 -7.41
CA ILE A 186 -4.55 10.22 -6.19
C ILE A 186 -3.34 10.74 -5.40
N PRO A 187 -3.53 11.32 -4.21
CA PRO A 187 -2.44 11.78 -3.37
C PRO A 187 -1.48 10.66 -2.96
N ALA A 188 -0.30 11.02 -2.44
CA ALA A 188 0.61 10.05 -1.82
C ALA A 188 -0.14 9.29 -0.72
N ASN A 189 -0.15 7.96 -0.80
CA ASN A 189 -1.00 7.13 0.05
C ASN A 189 -0.34 5.82 0.46
N MET A 190 -0.69 5.31 1.64
CA MET A 190 -0.50 3.92 2.03
C MET A 190 -1.72 3.09 1.62
N GLY A 191 -2.16 3.19 0.36
CA GLY A 191 -3.35 2.51 -0.14
C GLY A 191 -4.65 3.29 0.00
N CYS A 192 -5.63 2.84 -0.78
CA CYS A 192 -6.92 3.48 -0.94
C CYS A 192 -8.01 2.49 -1.34
N ARG A 193 -9.25 2.89 -1.11
CA ARG A 193 -10.46 2.28 -1.65
C ARG A 193 -11.08 3.23 -2.67
N LEU A 194 -11.03 2.86 -3.93
CA LEU A 194 -11.69 3.56 -5.01
C LEU A 194 -13.03 2.88 -5.30
N ARG A 195 -14.07 3.68 -5.51
CA ARG A 195 -15.43 3.22 -5.81
C ARG A 195 -15.93 3.89 -7.08
N ILE A 196 -16.45 3.10 -8.01
CA ILE A 196 -17.08 3.59 -9.23
C ILE A 196 -18.45 2.92 -9.45
N ASN A 197 -19.41 3.65 -10.02
CA ASN A 197 -20.71 3.10 -10.38
C ASN A 197 -20.58 2.09 -11.54
N GLY A 198 -21.27 0.95 -11.46
CA GLY A 198 -21.20 -0.14 -12.43
C GLY A 198 -20.55 -1.41 -11.85
N ASP A 199 -20.70 -2.52 -12.57
CA ASP A 199 -20.00 -3.79 -12.29
C ASP A 199 -18.91 -4.03 -13.33
N PHE A 200 -17.66 -3.83 -12.91
CA PHE A 200 -16.46 -4.04 -13.71
C PHE A 200 -15.59 -5.10 -13.01
N PRO A 201 -15.74 -6.38 -13.39
CA PRO A 201 -14.96 -7.46 -12.77
C PRO A 201 -13.47 -7.38 -13.11
N GLU A 202 -13.13 -6.80 -14.26
CA GLU A 202 -11.76 -6.57 -14.72
C GLU A 202 -11.68 -5.23 -15.47
N MET A 203 -10.62 -4.47 -15.22
CA MET A 203 -10.30 -3.20 -15.87
C MET A 203 -8.80 -3.09 -16.05
N THR A 204 -8.35 -2.25 -16.98
CA THR A 204 -6.95 -1.82 -17.06
C THR A 204 -6.81 -0.47 -16.36
N GLY A 205 -5.90 -0.36 -15.40
CA GLY A 205 -5.53 0.90 -14.78
C GLY A 205 -4.21 1.41 -15.33
N VAL A 206 -4.17 2.67 -15.79
CA VAL A 206 -2.95 3.35 -16.22
C VAL A 206 -2.66 4.47 -15.23
N PHE A 207 -1.53 4.35 -14.53
CA PHE A 207 -1.08 5.31 -13.53
C PHE A 207 0.13 6.07 -14.04
N THR A 208 0.05 7.38 -14.07
CA THR A 208 1.21 8.26 -14.27
C THR A 208 1.72 8.70 -12.90
N VAL A 209 2.99 8.42 -12.61
CA VAL A 209 3.63 8.78 -11.33
C VAL A 209 4.92 9.57 -11.59
N PRO A 210 5.34 10.46 -10.68
CA PRO A 210 6.70 10.98 -10.67
C PRO A 210 7.70 9.84 -10.54
N LYS A 211 8.80 9.90 -11.31
CA LYS A 211 9.86 8.90 -11.20
C LYS A 211 10.60 9.07 -9.86
N PRO A 212 10.70 8.01 -9.03
CA PRO A 212 11.48 8.11 -7.80
C PRO A 212 12.96 8.28 -8.13
N THR A 213 13.62 9.20 -7.43
CA THR A 213 15.00 9.61 -7.73
C THR A 213 16.05 8.95 -6.82
N ARG A 214 15.65 8.08 -5.87
CA ARG A 214 16.50 7.81 -4.70
C ARG A 214 16.79 6.36 -4.36
N ALA A 215 15.81 5.46 -4.48
CA ALA A 215 16.07 4.04 -4.23
C ALA A 215 16.80 3.44 -5.44
N SER A 216 17.88 2.69 -5.22
CA SER A 216 18.49 1.88 -6.26
C SER A 216 18.32 0.40 -5.96
N ALA A 217 17.63 -0.32 -6.85
CA ALA A 217 17.41 -1.76 -6.75
C ALA A 217 18.12 -2.49 -7.89
N THR A 218 18.82 -3.57 -7.57
CA THR A 218 19.47 -4.46 -8.55
C THR A 218 19.06 -5.90 -8.29
N VAL A 219 18.65 -6.60 -9.35
CA VAL A 219 18.35 -8.03 -9.28
C VAL A 219 19.65 -8.81 -9.12
N LEU A 220 19.76 -9.61 -8.07
CA LEU A 220 20.91 -10.50 -7.83
C LEU A 220 20.61 -11.96 -8.15
N GLY A 221 19.34 -12.34 -8.20
CA GLY A 221 18.93 -13.68 -8.59
C GLY A 221 17.43 -13.88 -8.50
N THR A 222 16.97 -14.99 -9.06
CA THR A 222 15.58 -15.42 -8.94
C THR A 222 15.54 -16.86 -8.45
N GLN A 223 14.45 -17.23 -7.78
CA GLN A 223 14.16 -18.59 -7.39
C GLN A 223 12.70 -18.91 -7.69
N GLN A 224 12.45 -20.04 -8.32
CA GLN A 224 11.10 -20.58 -8.42
C GLN A 224 10.81 -21.49 -7.23
N GLY A 225 9.60 -21.38 -6.70
CA GLY A 225 9.05 -22.30 -5.72
C GLY A 225 7.75 -22.89 -6.25
N THR A 226 7.45 -24.11 -5.83
CA THR A 226 6.14 -24.72 -6.04
C THR A 226 5.40 -24.83 -4.72
N PHE A 227 4.08 -24.76 -4.78
CA PHE A 227 3.23 -24.96 -3.62
C PHE A 227 1.87 -25.56 -4.01
N HIS A 228 1.21 -26.19 -3.06
CA HIS A 228 -0.15 -26.70 -3.21
C HIS A 228 -1.15 -25.91 -2.36
N SER A 229 -2.42 -26.32 -2.36
CA SER A 229 -3.44 -25.69 -1.52
C SER A 229 -3.08 -25.75 -0.04
N TYR A 230 -3.31 -24.63 0.64
CA TYR A 230 -3.33 -24.55 2.09
C TYR A 230 -4.52 -25.34 2.63
N ILE A 231 -4.27 -26.16 3.65
CA ILE A 231 -5.28 -26.95 4.35
C ILE A 231 -5.08 -26.77 5.85
N GLY A 232 -5.86 -25.92 6.50
CA GLY A 232 -5.60 -25.53 7.89
C GLY A 232 -6.81 -24.99 8.64
N VAL A 233 -6.53 -24.46 9.83
CA VAL A 233 -7.53 -23.96 10.79
C VAL A 233 -7.76 -22.45 10.70
N GLY A 234 -7.08 -21.76 9.77
CA GLY A 234 -7.25 -20.33 9.56
C GLY A 234 -8.68 -19.97 9.14
N ASP A 235 -9.00 -18.67 9.25
CA ASP A 235 -10.28 -18.16 8.76
C ASP A 235 -10.30 -18.23 7.23
N VAL A 236 -11.10 -19.15 6.70
CA VAL A 236 -11.29 -19.37 5.26
C VAL A 236 -12.68 -18.93 4.79
N GLY A 237 -13.39 -18.16 5.62
CA GLY A 237 -14.72 -17.64 5.33
C GLY A 237 -15.67 -18.73 4.83
N HIS A 238 -16.39 -18.44 3.75
CA HIS A 238 -17.36 -19.39 3.17
C HIS A 238 -16.77 -20.65 2.54
N PHE A 239 -15.45 -20.79 2.43
CA PHE A 239 -14.83 -22.05 2.05
C PHE A 239 -14.70 -23.02 3.23
N GLN A 240 -15.15 -22.64 4.44
CA GLN A 240 -15.08 -23.52 5.61
C GLN A 240 -15.63 -24.94 5.35
N PRO A 241 -16.75 -25.13 4.63
CA PRO A 241 -17.25 -26.47 4.30
C PRO A 241 -16.26 -27.28 3.45
N LEU A 242 -15.66 -26.69 2.40
CA LEU A 242 -14.60 -27.33 1.61
C LEU A 242 -13.37 -27.63 2.45
N MET A 243 -12.93 -26.67 3.27
CA MET A 243 -11.76 -26.84 4.14
C MET A 243 -11.96 -28.00 5.13
N ASN A 244 -13.16 -28.16 5.67
CA ASN A 244 -13.52 -29.30 6.51
C ASN A 244 -13.42 -30.63 5.76
N GLN A 245 -13.89 -30.69 4.50
CA GLN A 245 -13.76 -31.90 3.67
C GLN A 245 -12.29 -32.23 3.37
N LEU A 246 -11.49 -31.25 2.96
CA LEU A 246 -10.07 -31.42 2.68
C LEU A 246 -9.30 -31.89 3.91
N ARG A 247 -9.53 -31.26 5.08
CA ARG A 247 -8.89 -31.65 6.34
C ARG A 247 -9.29 -33.06 6.79
N SER A 248 -10.57 -33.39 6.69
CA SER A 248 -11.08 -34.72 7.05
C SER A 248 -10.42 -35.81 6.21
N LYS A 249 -10.16 -35.53 4.92
CA LYS A 249 -9.62 -36.51 3.98
C LYS A 249 -8.08 -36.57 3.94
N TYR A 250 -7.40 -35.43 3.97
CA TYR A 250 -5.96 -35.32 3.71
C TYR A 250 -5.14 -34.77 4.89
N GLY A 251 -5.79 -34.36 5.99
CA GLY A 251 -5.10 -33.71 7.11
C GLY A 251 -4.75 -32.25 6.82
N SER A 252 -3.81 -31.69 7.58
CA SER A 252 -3.37 -30.30 7.41
C SER A 252 -2.13 -30.18 6.54
N ARG A 253 -2.06 -29.09 5.77
CA ARG A 253 -0.94 -28.75 4.89
C ARG A 253 -0.70 -27.25 4.89
N HIS A 254 0.53 -26.85 5.17
CA HIS A 254 1.02 -25.50 4.91
C HIS A 254 2.50 -25.60 4.53
N GLU A 255 2.77 -25.47 3.25
CA GLU A 255 4.11 -25.73 2.72
C GLU A 255 5.08 -24.60 3.04
N ARG A 256 6.37 -24.96 3.06
CA ARG A 256 7.48 -24.05 3.30
C ARG A 256 8.48 -24.17 2.17
N ILE A 257 8.84 -23.02 1.59
CA ILE A 257 9.83 -22.92 0.52
C ILE A 257 11.11 -22.38 1.16
N THR A 258 12.22 -23.11 1.03
CA THR A 258 13.52 -22.64 1.55
C THR A 258 14.02 -21.46 0.72
N LEU A 259 14.49 -20.41 1.38
CA LEU A 259 15.05 -19.24 0.70
C LEU A 259 16.51 -19.50 0.33
N SER A 260 16.80 -19.57 -0.96
CA SER A 260 18.16 -19.68 -1.51
C SER A 260 18.72 -18.28 -1.80
N ILE A 261 19.01 -17.52 -0.74
CA ILE A 261 19.36 -16.10 -0.81
C ILE A 261 20.75 -15.90 -1.45
N PRO A 262 20.87 -15.24 -2.62
CA PRO A 262 22.15 -14.89 -3.21
C PRO A 262 22.96 -13.94 -2.31
N GLY A 263 24.29 -14.07 -2.35
CA GLY A 263 25.18 -13.19 -1.58
C GLY A 263 24.97 -11.71 -1.93
N GLY A 264 24.76 -10.87 -0.91
CA GLY A 264 24.56 -9.43 -1.05
C GLY A 264 23.11 -9.00 -1.27
N SER A 265 22.16 -9.94 -1.35
CA SER A 265 20.72 -9.62 -1.35
C SER A 265 20.28 -9.18 0.04
N ASN A 266 19.52 -8.09 0.11
CA ASN A 266 18.95 -7.56 1.35
C ASN A 266 17.42 -7.39 1.27
N TYR A 267 16.81 -7.62 0.11
CA TYR A 267 15.36 -7.64 -0.08
C TYR A 267 14.93 -8.84 -0.93
N VAL A 268 13.69 -9.30 -0.72
CA VAL A 268 13.02 -10.28 -1.56
C VAL A 268 11.66 -9.76 -1.99
N LEU A 269 11.38 -9.87 -3.29
CA LEU A 269 10.07 -9.68 -3.88
C LEU A 269 9.44 -11.05 -4.13
N ILE A 270 8.16 -11.21 -3.81
CA ILE A 270 7.45 -12.49 -3.95
C ILE A 270 6.32 -12.30 -4.97
N ILE A 271 6.31 -13.09 -6.03
CA ILE A 271 5.31 -13.00 -7.10
C ILE A 271 4.59 -14.34 -7.20
N VAL A 272 3.28 -14.32 -6.98
CA VAL A 272 2.40 -15.48 -7.11
C VAL A 272 1.18 -15.12 -7.95
N PRO A 273 0.67 -16.03 -8.80
CA PRO A 273 -0.60 -15.81 -9.50
C PRO A 273 -1.73 -15.67 -8.48
N PRO A 274 -2.80 -14.90 -8.79
CA PRO A 274 -3.88 -14.68 -7.84
C PRO A 274 -4.70 -15.97 -7.66
N MET A 275 -5.30 -16.13 -6.47
CA MET A 275 -6.13 -17.28 -6.13
C MET A 275 -7.44 -17.22 -6.92
N PRO A 276 -7.88 -18.31 -7.59
CA PRO A 276 -9.21 -18.37 -8.19
C PRO A 276 -10.29 -18.42 -7.11
N GLY A 277 -10.95 -17.29 -6.90
CA GLY A 277 -12.06 -17.12 -5.97
C GLY A 277 -11.71 -16.30 -4.74
N GLN A 278 -12.73 -15.72 -4.11
CA GLN A 278 -12.57 -14.78 -3.00
C GLN A 278 -12.97 -15.41 -1.68
N VAL A 279 -12.12 -15.29 -0.65
CA VAL A 279 -12.54 -15.60 0.72
C VAL A 279 -13.53 -14.54 1.22
N CYS A 280 -14.81 -14.88 1.41
CA CYS A 280 -15.80 -13.96 1.97
C CYS A 280 -16.08 -14.32 3.44
N TYR A 281 -15.81 -13.40 4.35
CA TYR A 281 -15.92 -13.59 5.80
C TYR A 281 -17.30 -13.23 6.38
N ASN A 282 -18.13 -12.44 5.66
CA ASN A 282 -19.41 -11.94 6.16
C ASN A 282 -20.60 -12.34 5.26
N CYS A 283 -20.67 -13.63 4.91
CA CYS A 283 -21.81 -14.16 4.14
C CYS A 283 -23.13 -14.02 4.89
N ASP A 284 -23.12 -14.04 6.21
CA ASP A 284 -24.34 -13.98 7.02
C ASP A 284 -24.97 -12.58 7.01
N GLY A 285 -24.13 -11.53 7.01
CA GLY A 285 -24.59 -10.14 6.94
C GLY A 285 -24.90 -9.65 5.53
N ASN A 286 -24.25 -10.21 4.49
CA ASN A 286 -24.53 -9.86 3.09
C ASN A 286 -24.25 -11.05 2.15
N PRO A 287 -25.18 -12.02 2.06
CA PRO A 287 -24.96 -13.23 1.25
C PRO A 287 -24.91 -12.93 -0.25
N GLN A 288 -25.56 -11.86 -0.69
CA GLN A 288 -25.53 -11.45 -2.09
C GLN A 288 -24.15 -10.94 -2.49
N TYR A 289 -23.53 -10.10 -1.65
CA TYR A 289 -22.15 -9.65 -1.86
C TYR A 289 -21.19 -10.83 -2.03
N CYS A 290 -21.31 -11.86 -1.19
CA CYS A 290 -20.41 -13.00 -1.32
C CYS A 290 -20.65 -13.80 -2.61
N ARG A 291 -21.91 -14.05 -3.00
CA ARG A 291 -22.21 -14.69 -4.30
C ARG A 291 -21.69 -13.90 -5.49
N ASP A 292 -21.83 -12.57 -5.46
CA ASP A 292 -21.37 -11.69 -6.53
C ASP A 292 -19.85 -11.63 -6.70
N ASN A 293 -19.10 -12.08 -5.69
CA ASN A 293 -17.64 -12.02 -5.67
C ASN A 293 -16.96 -13.39 -5.55
N GLU A 294 -17.69 -14.49 -5.38
CA GLU A 294 -17.14 -15.81 -5.09
C GLU A 294 -16.12 -16.28 -6.15
N GLN A 295 -16.36 -15.96 -7.42
CA GLN A 295 -15.51 -16.34 -8.55
C GLN A 295 -14.40 -15.32 -8.84
N ARG A 296 -14.39 -14.17 -8.16
CA ARG A 296 -13.40 -13.12 -8.41
C ARG A 296 -12.08 -13.49 -7.75
N HIS A 297 -11.00 -13.36 -8.50
CA HIS A 297 -9.67 -13.69 -8.00
C HIS A 297 -9.31 -12.89 -6.75
N SER A 298 -8.64 -13.51 -5.78
CA SER A 298 -8.11 -12.85 -4.58
C SER A 298 -6.60 -12.98 -4.46
N ALA A 299 -6.01 -12.32 -3.47
CA ALA A 299 -4.72 -12.75 -2.94
C ALA A 299 -4.96 -13.65 -1.71
N GLY A 300 -3.92 -14.39 -1.36
CA GLY A 300 -3.78 -15.02 -0.05
C GLY A 300 -2.69 -14.30 0.73
N THR A 301 -2.60 -14.63 2.01
CA THR A 301 -1.52 -14.22 2.92
C THR A 301 -0.31 -15.13 2.74
N MET A 302 0.89 -14.58 2.77
CA MET A 302 2.14 -15.31 2.85
C MET A 302 2.98 -14.76 4.01
N ARG A 303 3.92 -15.53 4.54
CA ARG A 303 4.74 -15.10 5.69
C ARG A 303 6.18 -15.51 5.50
N LEU A 304 7.13 -14.64 5.83
CA LEU A 304 8.53 -15.03 5.97
C LEU A 304 8.68 -15.84 7.26
N GLU A 305 9.63 -16.77 7.30
CA GLU A 305 9.81 -17.66 8.44
C GLU A 305 11.29 -17.74 8.84
N GLY A 306 11.52 -17.54 10.14
CA GLY A 306 12.78 -17.81 10.83
C GLY A 306 12.55 -18.80 11.97
N SER A 307 12.72 -18.34 13.21
CA SER A 307 12.34 -19.12 14.41
C SER A 307 10.82 -19.32 14.55
N VAL A 308 10.04 -18.38 14.01
CA VAL A 308 8.57 -18.35 13.97
C VAL A 308 8.12 -17.66 12.66
N LEU A 309 6.80 -17.59 12.45
CA LEU A 309 6.21 -16.89 11.31
C LEU A 309 6.24 -15.38 11.52
N SER A 310 6.50 -14.64 10.43
CA SER A 310 6.34 -13.19 10.39
C SER A 310 4.88 -12.78 10.36
N VAL A 311 4.61 -11.48 10.51
CA VAL A 311 3.35 -10.86 10.13
C VAL A 311 2.89 -11.25 8.73
N ASP A 312 1.59 -11.12 8.50
CA ASP A 312 0.94 -11.43 7.22
C ASP A 312 1.32 -10.49 6.08
N LEU A 313 1.83 -11.05 4.99
CA LEU A 313 2.12 -10.31 3.76
C LEU A 313 0.98 -10.54 2.76
N THR A 314 0.10 -9.55 2.60
CA THR A 314 -1.03 -9.60 1.64
C THR A 314 -0.77 -8.88 0.33
N HIS A 315 0.39 -8.25 0.20
CA HIS A 315 0.82 -7.56 -1.00
C HIS A 315 2.23 -7.99 -1.35
N HIS A 316 2.59 -7.87 -2.62
CA HIS A 316 3.85 -8.35 -3.15
C HIS A 316 4.88 -7.21 -3.17
N GLY A 317 4.97 -6.40 -2.12
CA GLY A 317 6.09 -5.46 -1.99
C GLY A 317 7.41 -6.22 -1.91
N ALA A 318 8.55 -5.54 -2.10
CA ALA A 318 9.82 -6.14 -1.72
C ALA A 318 10.05 -5.93 -0.22
N PHE A 319 10.39 -7.00 0.49
CA PHE A 319 10.55 -7.03 1.94
C PHE A 319 12.02 -7.28 2.33
N PRO A 320 12.49 -6.69 3.44
CA PRO A 320 13.84 -6.93 3.93
C PRO A 320 14.11 -8.41 4.25
N LEU A 321 15.33 -8.89 3.99
CA LEU A 321 15.76 -10.27 4.27
C LEU A 321 16.47 -10.42 5.62
N ASP A 322 17.08 -9.36 6.14
CA ASP A 322 17.85 -9.41 7.38
C ASP A 322 16.95 -9.45 8.63
N LEU A 323 15.71 -8.97 8.50
CA LEU A 323 14.79 -8.78 9.61
C LEU A 323 13.33 -8.86 9.15
N ALA A 324 12.49 -9.54 9.92
CA ALA A 324 11.03 -9.41 9.88
C ALA A 324 10.48 -9.20 11.30
N TRP A 325 9.16 -9.03 11.41
CA TRP A 325 8.46 -8.95 12.69
C TRP A 325 7.56 -10.15 12.85
N GLN A 326 7.49 -10.68 14.06
CA GLN A 326 6.70 -11.85 14.42
C GLN A 326 5.20 -11.60 14.29
N ASP A 327 4.48 -12.61 13.83
CA ASP A 327 3.03 -12.63 13.75
C ASP A 327 2.39 -12.20 15.08
N ALA A 328 1.38 -11.34 15.00
CA ALA A 328 0.72 -10.79 16.18
C ALA A 328 0.09 -11.89 17.05
N ASP A 329 -0.44 -12.96 16.46
CA ASP A 329 -1.08 -14.05 17.19
C ASP A 329 -0.08 -14.89 17.99
N LEU A 330 1.20 -14.80 17.63
CA LEU A 330 2.30 -15.48 18.33
C LEU A 330 2.99 -14.58 19.36
N SER A 331 2.62 -13.30 19.45
CA SER A 331 3.35 -12.28 20.20
C SER A 331 2.74 -11.92 21.57
N GLY A 332 1.70 -12.64 21.98
CA GLY A 332 1.03 -12.42 23.27
C GLY A 332 0.42 -11.01 23.37
N ASN A 333 0.70 -10.28 24.46
CA ASN A 333 0.23 -8.90 24.66
C ASN A 333 1.37 -7.89 24.62
N SER A 334 2.39 -8.12 23.79
CA SER A 334 3.53 -7.21 23.67
C SER A 334 3.11 -5.84 23.13
N GLU A 335 3.79 -4.78 23.56
CA GLU A 335 3.59 -3.42 23.03
C GLU A 335 4.06 -3.33 21.57
N PHE A 336 5.16 -3.98 21.24
CA PHE A 336 5.71 -4.10 19.89
C PHE A 336 5.90 -5.56 19.52
N LEU A 337 5.75 -5.91 18.25
CA LEU A 337 6.03 -7.26 17.78
C LEU A 337 7.54 -7.54 17.86
N PRO A 338 7.97 -8.70 18.40
CA PRO A 338 9.36 -9.11 18.38
C PRO A 338 9.89 -9.23 16.95
N THR A 339 11.19 -9.02 16.78
CA THR A 339 11.84 -9.22 15.48
C THR A 339 12.25 -10.68 15.28
N ILE A 340 12.34 -11.10 14.01
CA ILE A 340 12.78 -12.43 13.58
C ILE A 340 13.98 -12.27 12.66
N SER A 341 15.06 -12.98 12.98
CA SER A 341 16.25 -13.12 12.15
C SER A 341 17.04 -14.37 12.57
N PRO A 342 17.71 -15.09 11.65
CA PRO A 342 17.66 -14.93 10.20
C PRO A 342 16.36 -15.48 9.60
N LEU A 343 15.98 -14.96 8.43
CA LEU A 343 14.89 -15.50 7.61
C LEU A 343 15.43 -16.63 6.72
N THR A 344 14.77 -17.78 6.75
CA THR A 344 15.26 -18.99 6.09
C THR A 344 14.24 -19.63 5.15
N ARG A 345 12.96 -19.35 5.36
CA ARG A 345 11.85 -19.96 4.61
C ARG A 345 10.77 -18.93 4.30
N LEU A 346 9.98 -19.24 3.28
CA LEU A 346 8.70 -18.61 2.98
C LEU A 346 7.60 -19.61 3.28
N ALA A 347 6.67 -19.24 4.15
CA ALA A 347 5.39 -19.92 4.25
C ALA A 347 4.57 -19.61 2.99
N ALA A 348 4.27 -20.67 2.24
CA ALA A 348 3.54 -20.54 0.98
C ALA A 348 2.19 -19.82 1.19
N PRO A 349 1.68 -19.14 0.16
CA PRO A 349 0.42 -18.41 0.26
C PRO A 349 -0.73 -19.29 0.76
N GLU A 350 -1.60 -18.76 1.62
CA GLU A 350 -2.76 -19.46 2.17
C GLU A 350 -3.89 -19.61 1.13
N TYR A 351 -3.61 -20.34 0.05
CA TYR A 351 -4.51 -20.51 -1.08
C TYR A 351 -5.35 -21.76 -0.89
N ILE A 352 -6.66 -21.58 -0.77
CA ILE A 352 -7.61 -22.70 -0.66
C ILE A 352 -7.74 -23.41 -2.01
N LEU A 353 -7.75 -22.63 -3.10
CA LEU A 353 -7.83 -23.10 -4.47
C LEU A 353 -6.54 -22.71 -5.20
N PRO A 354 -5.70 -23.66 -5.64
CA PRO A 354 -4.53 -23.33 -6.44
C PRO A 354 -4.92 -22.73 -7.81
N PRO A 355 -4.11 -21.83 -8.38
CA PRO A 355 -4.24 -21.38 -9.77
C PRO A 355 -4.49 -22.54 -10.74
N GLY A 356 -5.42 -22.35 -11.67
CA GLY A 356 -5.82 -23.38 -12.64
C GLY A 356 -6.99 -24.28 -12.20
N ILE A 357 -7.40 -24.23 -10.93
CA ILE A 357 -8.65 -24.87 -10.49
C ILE A 357 -9.85 -24.00 -10.86
N ALA A 358 -10.72 -24.52 -11.72
CA ALA A 358 -11.97 -23.86 -12.09
C ALA A 358 -12.94 -23.79 -10.89
N TRP A 359 -13.76 -22.74 -10.86
CA TRP A 359 -14.81 -22.59 -9.85
C TRP A 359 -15.80 -23.75 -9.86
N ASN A 360 -16.21 -24.21 -8.68
CA ASN A 360 -17.28 -25.18 -8.49
C ASN A 360 -18.12 -24.79 -7.28
N GLY A 361 -19.45 -24.76 -7.43
CA GLY A 361 -20.35 -24.40 -6.33
C GLY A 361 -20.25 -25.32 -5.10
N CYS A 362 -19.70 -26.53 -5.24
CA CYS A 362 -19.47 -27.42 -4.10
C CYS A 362 -18.50 -26.83 -3.07
N TYR A 363 -17.62 -25.90 -3.46
CA TYR A 363 -16.62 -25.29 -2.59
C TYR A 363 -17.23 -24.55 -1.41
N THR A 364 -18.43 -24.00 -1.60
CA THR A 364 -19.16 -23.24 -0.57
C THR A 364 -20.21 -24.10 0.15
N LEU A 365 -20.56 -25.27 -0.41
CA LEU A 365 -21.58 -26.19 0.13
C LEU A 365 -20.98 -27.35 0.92
N GLY A 366 -19.70 -27.68 0.73
CA GLY A 366 -19.04 -28.80 1.43
C GLY A 366 -19.53 -30.18 1.00
N ASN A 367 -19.98 -30.30 -0.24
CA ASN A 367 -20.43 -31.55 -0.85
C ASN A 367 -19.59 -31.94 -2.08
N CYS A 368 -18.32 -31.50 -2.12
CA CYS A 368 -17.42 -31.80 -3.23
C CYS A 368 -17.18 -33.31 -3.35
N SER A 369 -17.14 -33.80 -4.60
CA SER A 369 -16.81 -35.18 -4.90
C SER A 369 -15.35 -35.50 -4.57
N ASN A 370 -15.04 -36.79 -4.42
CA ASN A 370 -13.66 -37.23 -4.21
C ASN A 370 -12.70 -36.80 -5.32
N SER A 371 -13.16 -36.77 -6.57
CA SER A 371 -12.35 -36.32 -7.70
C SER A 371 -12.04 -34.83 -7.65
N VAL A 372 -13.00 -33.99 -7.25
CA VAL A 372 -12.79 -32.55 -7.07
C VAL A 372 -11.83 -32.28 -5.92
N LEU A 373 -12.02 -32.95 -4.77
CA LEU A 373 -11.11 -32.82 -3.63
C LEU A 373 -9.69 -33.28 -3.97
N GLN A 374 -9.54 -34.36 -4.74
CA GLN A 374 -8.24 -34.84 -5.21
C GLN A 374 -7.58 -33.84 -6.17
N ALA A 375 -8.34 -33.28 -7.12
CA ALA A 375 -7.83 -32.27 -8.04
C ALA A 375 -7.30 -31.03 -7.31
N ILE A 376 -8.00 -30.54 -6.28
CA ILE A 376 -7.51 -29.42 -5.44
C ILE A 376 -6.26 -29.82 -4.66
N TYR A 377 -6.23 -31.05 -4.11
CA TYR A 377 -5.12 -31.53 -3.30
C TYR A 377 -3.82 -31.70 -4.10
N ASP A 378 -3.93 -32.24 -5.31
CA ASP A 378 -2.80 -32.53 -6.22
C ASP A 378 -2.38 -31.32 -7.07
N ALA A 379 -3.21 -30.27 -7.15
CA ALA A 379 -2.88 -29.10 -7.96
C ALA A 379 -1.69 -28.35 -7.38
N GLU A 380 -0.64 -28.25 -8.19
CA GLU A 380 0.56 -27.49 -7.93
C GLU A 380 0.47 -26.12 -8.59
N ALA A 381 0.94 -25.10 -7.87
CA ALA A 381 1.09 -23.74 -8.34
C ALA A 381 2.54 -23.27 -8.16
N THR A 382 2.93 -22.28 -8.95
CA THR A 382 4.29 -21.72 -8.91
C THR A 382 4.28 -20.33 -8.31
N LEU A 383 5.39 -19.98 -7.67
CA LEU A 383 5.72 -18.61 -7.31
C LEU A 383 7.17 -18.30 -7.69
N THR A 384 7.46 -17.02 -7.85
CA THR A 384 8.79 -16.50 -8.15
C THR A 384 9.25 -15.60 -7.01
N LEU A 385 10.45 -15.86 -6.52
CA LEU A 385 11.18 -14.98 -5.61
C LEU A 385 12.21 -14.21 -6.43
N VAL A 386 12.21 -12.89 -6.33
CA VAL A 386 13.23 -12.03 -6.94
C VAL A 386 14.06 -11.43 -5.82
N TYR A 387 15.34 -11.76 -5.79
CA TYR A 387 16.26 -11.29 -4.77
C TYR A 387 16.93 -10.00 -5.22
N LEU A 388 16.82 -8.97 -4.40
CA LEU A 388 17.25 -7.63 -4.71
C LEU A 388 18.38 -7.19 -3.79
N ARG A 389 19.30 -6.41 -4.35
CA ARG A 389 20.16 -5.51 -3.59
C ARG A 389 19.61 -4.10 -3.71
N VAL A 390 19.15 -3.58 -2.59
CA VAL A 390 18.66 -2.21 -2.44
C VAL A 390 19.74 -1.39 -1.77
N SER A 391 20.23 -0.38 -2.47
CA SER A 391 21.27 0.50 -1.96
C SER A 391 20.67 1.64 -1.14
N MET A 392 21.38 2.06 -0.10
CA MET A 392 21.01 3.21 0.71
C MET A 392 20.90 4.45 -0.20
N PRO A 393 19.76 5.17 -0.15
CA PRO A 393 19.56 6.40 -0.92
C PRO A 393 20.42 7.55 -0.37
N TYR A 394 20.54 8.64 -1.14
CA TYR A 394 21.19 9.87 -0.71
C TYR A 394 20.20 11.07 -0.78
N GLY A 395 20.33 12.02 0.16
CA GLY A 395 19.63 13.31 0.17
C GLY A 395 18.16 13.30 0.65
N ASN A 396 17.71 14.38 1.31
CA ASN A 396 16.34 14.66 1.79
C ASN A 396 15.57 13.44 2.34
N ILE A 397 16.24 12.59 3.11
CA ILE A 397 15.65 11.40 3.71
C ILE A 397 15.40 11.61 5.20
N ASP A 398 14.34 10.98 5.69
CA ASP A 398 14.08 10.84 7.12
C ASP A 398 14.57 9.47 7.58
N VAL A 399 15.30 9.42 8.69
CA VAL A 399 15.72 8.17 9.32
C VAL A 399 15.01 8.01 10.65
N LEU A 400 14.19 6.98 10.76
CA LEU A 400 13.36 6.75 11.94
C LEU A 400 13.51 5.30 12.42
N PRO A 401 13.48 5.06 13.75
CA PRO A 401 13.31 3.71 14.28
C PRO A 401 12.06 3.05 13.69
N VAL A 402 12.18 1.77 13.31
CA VAL A 402 11.03 0.98 12.86
C VAL A 402 10.61 -0.04 13.90
N LYS A 403 9.32 -0.08 14.19
CA LYS A 403 8.68 -1.04 15.09
C LYS A 403 7.32 -1.40 14.51
N VAL A 404 6.81 -2.60 14.77
CA VAL A 404 5.41 -2.92 14.47
C VAL A 404 4.62 -2.90 15.77
N ALA A 405 3.49 -2.20 15.81
CA ALA A 405 2.63 -2.20 16.99
C ALA A 405 2.23 -3.64 17.31
N GLY A 406 2.30 -4.03 18.58
CA GLY A 406 1.85 -5.34 19.03
C GLY A 406 0.42 -5.30 19.56
N PRO A 407 -0.13 -6.46 19.97
CA PRO A 407 -1.48 -6.56 20.50
C PRO A 407 -1.73 -5.69 21.77
N GLY A 408 -0.67 -5.34 22.50
CA GLY A 408 -0.69 -4.48 23.68
C GLY A 408 -0.50 -2.98 23.40
N TRP A 409 -0.26 -2.57 22.15
CA TRP A 409 -0.06 -1.15 21.79
C TRP A 409 -1.30 -0.29 22.09
N SER A 410 -1.06 0.96 22.51
CA SER A 410 -2.11 1.99 22.59
C SER A 410 -1.52 3.38 22.38
N ALA A 411 -2.19 4.22 21.60
CA ALA A 411 -1.74 5.59 21.29
C ALA A 411 -1.75 6.53 22.51
N ALA A 412 -2.40 6.17 23.61
CA ALA A 412 -2.50 6.98 24.83
C ALA A 412 -1.26 6.87 25.75
N GLY A 413 -0.32 5.96 25.45
CA GLY A 413 0.88 5.70 26.25
C GLY A 413 2.13 6.50 25.85
N THR A 414 2.08 7.26 24.75
CA THR A 414 3.21 8.08 24.26
C THR A 414 3.33 9.36 25.07
N SER A 415 3.83 9.24 26.30
CA SER A 415 4.57 10.34 26.92
C SER A 415 5.77 10.63 26.03
N GLN A 416 5.86 11.87 25.51
CA GLN A 416 7.00 12.43 24.78
C GLN A 416 8.32 11.82 25.28
N ARG A 417 8.88 10.85 24.55
CA ARG A 417 10.21 10.30 24.82
C ARG A 417 11.06 10.67 23.63
N GLU A 418 11.73 11.82 23.81
CA GLU A 418 12.86 12.34 23.02
C GLU A 418 13.10 11.60 21.70
N ALA A 419 12.45 12.08 20.64
CA ALA A 419 12.96 11.90 19.30
C ALA A 419 14.42 12.41 19.29
N HIS A 420 15.38 11.49 19.25
CA HIS A 420 16.75 11.84 18.89
C HIS A 420 16.75 12.14 17.39
N LEU A 421 16.34 13.36 17.05
CA LEU A 421 16.49 13.94 15.72
C LEU A 421 17.99 13.98 15.40
N LEU A 422 18.45 13.05 14.57
CA LEU A 422 19.73 13.17 13.88
C LEU A 422 19.55 14.15 12.73
N THR A 423 19.42 15.44 13.02
CA THR A 423 19.49 16.49 12.00
C THR A 423 20.93 16.62 11.55
N SER A 424 21.26 16.09 10.37
CA SER A 424 22.54 16.39 9.72
C SER A 424 22.46 17.77 9.07
N GLU A 425 22.48 18.84 9.86
CA GLU A 425 22.80 20.17 9.34
C GLU A 425 24.31 20.27 9.16
N GLY A 426 24.79 19.79 8.01
CA GLY A 426 26.12 20.13 7.53
C GLY A 426 26.16 21.60 7.14
N THR A 427 26.61 22.47 8.04
CA THR A 427 26.89 23.88 7.72
C THR A 427 28.11 23.92 6.79
N PHE A 428 27.88 24.10 5.50
CA PHE A 428 28.96 24.40 4.56
C PHE A 428 29.43 25.84 4.82
N ALA A 429 30.69 25.98 5.26
CA ALA A 429 31.32 27.29 5.41
C ALA A 429 31.38 27.99 4.05
N SER A 430 30.76 29.17 3.96
CA SER A 430 30.85 30.04 2.78
C SER A 430 32.27 30.58 2.68
N LEU A 431 33.07 30.05 1.75
CA LEU A 431 34.39 30.56 1.42
C LEU A 431 34.25 31.69 0.40
N THR A 432 34.78 32.86 0.74
CA THR A 432 34.90 34.00 -0.17
C THR A 432 35.76 33.65 -1.39
N PRO A 433 35.34 34.01 -2.62
CA PRO A 433 36.06 33.64 -3.83
C PRO A 433 37.35 34.47 -3.96
N SER A 434 38.50 33.80 -3.94
CA SER A 434 39.79 34.37 -4.37
C SER A 434 40.20 33.75 -5.70
N GLN A 435 40.32 34.63 -6.70
CA GLN A 435 40.97 34.52 -8.01
C GLN A 435 40.84 33.19 -8.80
N THR A 436 40.24 33.35 -9.98
CA THR A 436 39.95 32.34 -11.02
C THR A 436 41.17 31.59 -11.53
N LEU A 437 41.23 30.30 -11.21
CA LEU A 437 41.79 29.23 -12.03
C LEU A 437 40.75 28.11 -12.10
N THR A 438 40.09 27.95 -13.25
CA THR A 438 39.01 26.98 -13.44
C THR A 438 39.60 25.57 -13.54
N HIS A 439 39.60 24.84 -12.43
CA HIS A 439 39.85 23.39 -12.41
C HIS A 439 38.55 22.71 -11.98
N THR A 440 38.05 21.79 -12.80
CA THR A 440 36.96 20.90 -12.42
C THR A 440 37.54 19.76 -11.62
N VAL A 441 37.34 19.77 -10.30
CA VAL A 441 37.76 18.70 -9.41
C VAL A 441 36.56 17.82 -9.12
N TYR A 442 36.62 16.55 -9.53
CA TYR A 442 35.64 15.53 -9.13
C TYR A 442 36.05 14.99 -7.76
N LEU A 443 35.38 15.45 -6.71
CA LEU A 443 35.54 14.88 -5.37
C LEU A 443 34.48 13.80 -5.14
N PRO A 444 34.85 12.60 -4.64
CA PRO A 444 33.86 11.64 -4.19
C PRO A 444 33.13 12.24 -2.98
N ILE A 445 31.82 12.38 -3.08
CA ILE A 445 30.98 12.70 -1.92
C ILE A 445 30.97 11.46 -1.03
N ILE A 446 31.63 11.53 0.13
CA ILE A 446 31.55 10.52 1.18
C ILE A 446 30.52 11.01 2.19
N LEU A 447 29.24 10.65 1.98
CA LEU A 447 28.20 10.87 2.98
C LEU A 447 28.35 9.78 4.05
N ARG A 448 28.89 10.17 5.21
CA ARG A 448 28.85 9.33 6.40
C ARG A 448 27.58 9.66 7.14
N TYR A 449 26.57 8.80 7.01
CA TYR A 449 25.49 8.79 7.99
C TYR A 449 26.10 8.38 9.33
N PRO A 450 25.70 9.02 10.45
CA PRO A 450 26.04 8.50 11.76
C PRO A 450 25.63 7.02 11.80
N PRO A 451 26.46 6.14 12.39
CA PRO A 451 26.13 4.73 12.46
C PRO A 451 24.75 4.59 13.11
N LEU A 452 23.81 3.99 12.39
CA LEU A 452 22.46 3.73 12.84
C LEU A 452 22.53 2.59 13.86
N THR A 453 22.91 2.91 15.08
CA THR A 453 23.09 1.95 16.18
C THR A 453 21.97 2.12 17.19
N GLY A 454 21.36 1.01 17.62
CA GLY A 454 20.36 1.00 18.70
C GLY A 454 18.90 0.87 18.23
N CYS A 455 18.64 0.84 16.93
CA CYS A 455 17.37 0.41 16.35
C CYS A 455 17.59 -0.35 15.05
N PRO A 456 16.65 -1.23 14.66
CA PRO A 456 16.30 -1.36 13.26
C PRO A 456 15.72 -0.01 12.82
N CYS A 457 16.33 0.64 11.84
CA CYS A 457 15.97 1.99 11.44
C CYS A 457 15.65 2.02 9.94
N GLY A 458 14.48 2.56 9.60
CA GLY A 458 14.03 2.72 8.23
C GLY A 458 14.44 4.07 7.66
N ILE A 459 14.69 4.11 6.36
CA ILE A 459 14.92 5.34 5.62
C ILE A 459 13.71 5.65 4.76
N PHE A 460 13.16 6.85 4.93
CA PHE A 460 11.94 7.29 4.29
C PHE A 460 12.18 8.49 3.36
N ASN A 461 11.46 8.53 2.24
CA ASN A 461 11.43 9.70 1.36
C ASN A 461 10.27 10.65 1.71
N GLU A 462 10.17 11.76 0.98
CA GLU A 462 9.10 12.77 1.11
C GLU A 462 7.69 12.25 0.85
N HIS A 463 7.56 11.08 0.22
CA HIS A 463 6.30 10.38 -0.01
C HIS A 463 6.04 9.30 1.04
N GLY A 464 6.84 9.24 2.10
CA GLY A 464 6.74 8.25 3.18
C GLY A 464 7.07 6.81 2.74
N GLN A 465 7.69 6.60 1.59
CA GLN A 465 8.12 5.27 1.18
C GLN A 465 9.35 4.86 1.99
N MET A 466 9.33 3.67 2.60
CA MET A 466 10.53 3.12 3.22
C MET A 466 11.40 2.52 2.12
N ILE A 467 12.46 3.22 1.77
CA ILE A 467 13.32 2.89 0.63
C ILE A 467 14.57 2.10 1.01
N TRP A 468 14.84 1.95 2.32
CA TRP A 468 15.90 1.09 2.84
C TRP A 468 15.66 0.77 4.34
N LEU A 469 16.21 -0.34 4.82
CA LEU A 469 16.21 -0.75 6.23
C LEU A 469 17.63 -1.05 6.70
N SER A 470 18.03 -0.42 7.81
CA SER A 470 19.16 -0.87 8.64
C SER A 470 18.64 -1.90 9.64
N PRO A 471 19.14 -3.14 9.65
CA PRO A 471 18.77 -4.12 10.67
C PRO A 471 19.30 -3.76 12.07
#